data_AF-A0A377KD37-F1
#
_entry.id   AF-A0A377KD37-F1
#
_cell.length_a   1.000
_cell.length_b   1.000
_cell.length_c   1.000
_cell.angle_alpha   90.00
_cell.angle_beta   90.00
_cell.angle_gamma   90.00
#
_symmetry.space_group_name_H-M   'P 1'
#
loop_
_entity.id
_entity.type
_entity.pdbx_description
1 polymer ?
#
loop_
_entity_poly.entity_id
_entity_poly.type
_entity_poly.pdbx_seq_one_letter_code
_entity_poly.pdbx_strand_id
1 'polypeptide(L)'
;MIYRKQSKKNIDIIAPDCLVISEEFSDWEDSRRRIDLLAIDKQANLVVIELKRDETGRHMELQALRYAAMISTMSFAKACEYFQTYLKKQNCDADAKEKNT
;
A
#
# COMPACT_ATOMS: atom_id res chain seq x y z
N MET A 1 9.65 -8.07 20.60
CA MET A 1 8.59 -8.93 20.05
C MET A 1 7.30 -8.11 20.04
N ILE A 2 6.50 -8.23 18.98
CA ILE A 2 5.09 -7.76 18.87
C ILE A 2 4.91 -6.27 18.51
N TYR A 3 4.73 -5.98 17.21
CA TYR A 3 3.76 -4.98 16.71
C TYR A 3 3.43 -5.19 15.21
N ARG A 4 3.56 -6.42 14.70
CA ARG A 4 3.48 -6.72 13.26
C ARG A 4 2.11 -7.22 12.80
N LYS A 5 1.04 -6.98 13.56
CA LYS A 5 -0.29 -7.51 13.22
C LYS A 5 -1.41 -6.62 13.75
N GLN A 6 -1.63 -5.48 13.10
CA GLN A 6 -2.89 -4.71 13.25
C GLN A 6 -3.60 -4.69 11.89
N SER A 7 -3.99 -5.89 11.46
CA SER A 7 -4.57 -6.20 10.15
C SER A 7 -6.02 -5.66 10.05
N LYS A 8 -6.26 -4.82 9.04
CA LYS A 8 -7.54 -4.28 8.54
C LYS A 8 -8.32 -3.30 9.43
N LYS A 9 -8.63 -3.62 10.69
CA LYS A 9 -9.62 -2.82 11.48
C LYS A 9 -9.24 -1.35 11.77
N ASN A 10 -7.96 -0.98 11.67
CA ASN A 10 -7.51 0.38 11.95
C ASN A 10 -7.12 1.17 10.69
N ILE A 11 -7.03 0.51 9.53
CA ILE A 11 -6.62 1.18 8.29
C ILE A 11 -7.73 2.10 7.79
N ASP A 12 -8.99 1.67 7.87
CA ASP A 12 -10.15 2.51 7.53
C ASP A 12 -10.21 3.81 8.36
N ILE A 13 -9.61 3.83 9.55
CA ILE A 13 -9.53 5.03 10.41
C ILE A 13 -8.53 6.04 9.83
N ILE A 14 -7.44 5.56 9.23
CA ILE A 14 -6.32 6.39 8.76
C ILE A 14 -6.49 6.78 7.29
N ALA A 15 -7.03 5.86 6.48
CA ALA A 15 -7.27 6.03 5.06
C ALA A 15 -8.69 5.55 4.72
N PRO A 16 -9.71 6.33 5.11
CA PRO A 16 -11.08 6.02 4.74
C PRO A 16 -11.22 5.99 3.23
N ASP A 17 -12.12 5.15 2.73
CA ASP A 17 -12.41 5.03 1.29
C ASP A 17 -11.23 4.58 0.41
N CYS A 18 -10.16 4.06 1.03
CA CYS A 18 -9.01 3.51 0.33
C CYS A 18 -8.97 1.99 0.44
N LEU A 19 -8.79 1.31 -0.69
CA LEU A 19 -8.49 -0.12 -0.73
C LEU A 19 -6.98 -0.33 -0.59
N VAL A 20 -6.53 -0.88 0.54
CA VAL A 20 -5.13 -1.28 0.68
C VAL A 20 -4.84 -2.49 -0.19
N ILE A 21 -3.86 -2.33 -1.08
CA ILE A 21 -3.43 -3.35 -2.04
C ILE A 21 -2.08 -3.98 -1.69
N SER A 22 -1.29 -3.35 -0.81
CA SER A 22 -0.04 -3.93 -0.29
C SER A 22 0.39 -3.29 1.03
N GLU A 23 1.08 -4.08 1.86
CA GLU A 23 1.78 -3.67 3.08
C GLU A 23 3.29 -3.88 2.87
N GLU A 24 4.11 -2.97 3.39
CA GLU A 24 5.57 -2.98 3.24
C GLU A 24 6.01 -3.13 1.76
N PHE A 25 5.36 -2.37 0.87
CA PHE A 25 5.52 -2.49 -0.57
C PHE A 25 6.93 -2.09 -1.03
N SER A 26 7.59 -3.00 -1.75
CA SER A 26 8.88 -2.81 -2.39
C SER A 26 8.92 -3.67 -3.64
N ASP A 27 9.20 -3.08 -4.80
CA ASP A 27 9.27 -3.78 -6.09
C ASP A 27 10.52 -3.37 -6.90
N TRP A 28 11.57 -2.93 -6.21
CA TRP A 28 12.80 -2.45 -6.83
C TRP A 28 14.04 -3.13 -6.23
N GLU A 29 15.10 -3.26 -7.04
CA GLU A 29 16.30 -4.06 -6.72
C GLU A 29 17.08 -3.56 -5.48
N ASP A 30 17.08 -2.25 -5.19
CA ASP A 30 17.64 -1.71 -3.93
C ASP A 30 16.56 -1.67 -2.83
N SER A 31 16.17 -2.86 -2.38
CA SER A 31 15.07 -3.20 -1.45
C SER A 31 15.15 -2.59 -0.04
N ARG A 32 16.13 -1.71 0.23
CA ARG A 32 16.28 -1.07 1.56
C ARG A 32 15.16 -0.10 1.90
N ARG A 33 14.40 0.35 0.90
CA ARG A 33 13.25 1.24 1.07
C ARG A 33 11.97 0.51 0.72
N ARG A 34 10.91 0.86 1.44
CA ARG A 34 9.56 0.32 1.25
C ARG A 34 8.53 1.38 1.59
N ILE A 35 7.42 1.35 0.89
CA ILE A 35 6.21 2.11 1.22
C ILE A 35 5.50 1.32 2.32
N ASP A 36 5.09 1.98 3.40
CA ASP A 36 4.41 1.26 4.50
C ASP A 36 3.09 0.65 4.04
N LEU A 37 2.20 1.46 3.44
CA LEU A 37 0.98 0.97 2.79
C LEU A 37 0.81 1.60 1.41
N LEU A 38 0.44 0.76 0.45
CA LEU A 38 -0.01 1.18 -0.88
C LEU A 38 -1.50 0.88 -1.01
N ALA A 39 -2.25 1.88 -1.45
CA ALA A 39 -3.70 1.80 -1.58
C ALA A 39 -4.22 2.41 -2.88
N ILE A 40 -5.51 2.21 -3.15
CA ILE A 40 -6.26 2.79 -4.26
C ILE A 40 -7.51 3.48 -3.71
N ASP A 41 -7.76 4.72 -4.12
CA ASP A 41 -9.00 5.43 -3.75
C ASP A 41 -10.19 5.11 -4.68
N LYS A 42 -11.38 5.62 -4.37
CA LYS A 42 -12.60 5.45 -5.18
C LYS A 42 -12.50 5.96 -6.63
N GLN A 43 -11.53 6.82 -6.93
CA GLN A 43 -11.29 7.39 -8.26
C GLN A 43 -10.19 6.63 -9.02
N ALA A 44 -9.74 5.50 -8.47
CA ALA A 44 -8.64 4.69 -8.99
C ALA A 44 -7.27 5.38 -8.96
N ASN A 45 -7.08 6.38 -8.09
CA ASN A 45 -5.77 6.96 -7.86
C ASN A 45 -4.95 6.06 -6.94
N LEU A 46 -3.63 5.98 -7.18
CA LEU A 46 -2.70 5.34 -6.26
C LEU A 46 -2.44 6.26 -5.07
N VAL A 47 -2.53 5.69 -3.86
CA VAL A 47 -2.35 6.40 -2.60
C VAL A 47 -1.19 5.77 -1.83
N VAL A 48 -0.19 6.58 -1.49
CA VAL A 48 0.95 6.19 -0.67
C VAL A 48 0.70 6.66 0.75
N ILE A 49 0.73 5.73 1.71
CA ILE A 49 0.56 6.03 3.13
C ILE A 49 1.84 5.61 3.85
N GLU A 50 2.50 6.57 4.49
CA GLU A 50 3.69 6.37 5.32
C GLU A 50 3.31 6.56 6.79
N LEU A 51 3.65 5.60 7.63
CA LEU A 51 3.33 5.63 9.06
C LEU A 51 4.56 6.09 9.84
N LYS A 52 4.51 7.29 10.43
CA LYS A 52 5.54 7.77 11.36
C LYS A 52 5.06 7.67 12.80
N ARG A 53 5.94 7.21 13.68
CA ARG A 53 5.69 7.14 15.13
C ARG A 53 6.17 8.40 15.87
N ASP A 54 7.13 9.12 15.29
CA ASP A 54 7.78 10.29 15.90
C ASP A 54 7.88 11.46 14.89
N GLU A 55 7.89 12.71 15.39
CA GLU A 55 7.87 13.96 14.59
C GLU A 55 9.21 14.34 13.92
N THR A 56 10.20 13.44 13.87
CA THR A 56 11.53 13.73 13.29
C THR A 56 11.48 13.72 11.74
N GLY A 57 10.86 14.75 11.18
CA GLY A 57 10.48 14.86 9.77
C GLY A 57 11.53 15.37 8.80
N ARG A 58 12.82 15.01 8.92
CA ARG A 58 13.79 15.36 7.85
C ARG A 58 13.66 14.40 6.66
N HIS A 59 13.42 14.97 5.47
CA HIS A 59 13.33 14.32 4.15
C HIS A 59 11.98 13.68 3.74
N MET A 60 10.86 14.03 4.40
CA MET A 60 9.53 13.49 4.05
C MET A 60 9.11 13.82 2.60
N GLU A 61 9.28 15.07 2.18
CA GLU A 61 8.89 15.52 0.82
C GLU A 61 9.62 14.73 -0.28
N LEU A 62 10.93 14.51 -0.11
CA LEU A 62 11.72 13.76 -1.06
C LEU A 62 11.35 12.27 -1.09
N GLN A 63 10.90 11.72 0.04
CA GLN A 63 10.40 10.35 0.11
C GLN A 63 9.06 10.20 -0.61
N ALA A 64 8.11 11.11 -0.37
CA ALA A 64 6.82 11.12 -1.03
C ALA A 64 6.95 11.28 -2.54
N LEU A 65 7.73 12.27 -3.01
CA LEU A 65 7.96 12.50 -4.44
C LEU A 65 8.58 11.28 -5.13
N ARG A 66 9.58 10.66 -4.49
CA ARG A 66 10.21 9.46 -5.04
C ARG A 66 9.22 8.31 -5.16
N TYR A 67 8.43 8.07 -4.12
CA TYR A 67 7.44 6.99 -4.14
C TYR A 67 6.35 7.24 -5.17
N ALA A 68 5.84 8.47 -5.28
CA ALA A 68 4.90 8.85 -6.33
C ALA A 68 5.49 8.59 -7.72
N ALA A 69 6.73 9.01 -7.98
CA ALA A 69 7.40 8.76 -9.27
C ALA A 69 7.64 7.26 -9.54
N MET A 70 7.92 6.46 -8.51
CA MET A 70 8.13 5.01 -8.65
C MET A 70 6.84 4.29 -9.03
N ILE A 71 5.71 4.66 -8.43
CA ILE A 71 4.43 3.99 -8.67
C ILE A 71 3.62 4.61 -9.82
N SER A 72 4.00 5.79 -10.33
CA SER A 72 3.25 6.48 -11.39
C SER A 72 3.16 5.70 -12.70
N THR A 73 4.07 4.75 -12.91
CA THR A 73 4.08 3.87 -14.09
C THR A 73 3.38 2.53 -13.84
N MET A 74 2.82 2.31 -12.65
CA MET A 74 2.15 1.07 -12.29
C MET A 74 0.87 0.89 -13.13
N SER A 75 0.79 -0.24 -13.82
CA SER A 75 -0.40 -0.62 -14.57
C SER A 75 -1.46 -1.23 -13.67
N PHE A 76 -2.72 -1.18 -14.10
CA PHE A 76 -3.83 -1.84 -13.41
C PHE A 76 -3.58 -3.35 -13.22
N ALA A 77 -3.05 -4.03 -14.24
CA ALA A 77 -2.72 -5.45 -14.16
C ALA A 77 -1.72 -5.73 -13.03
N LYS A 78 -0.70 -4.88 -12.89
CA LYS A 78 0.29 -4.99 -11.83
C LYS A 78 -0.31 -4.71 -10.44
N ALA A 79 -1.17 -3.70 -10.33
CA ALA A 79 -1.90 -3.42 -9.11
C ALA A 79 -2.75 -4.62 -8.64
N CYS A 80 -3.45 -5.29 -9.57
CA CYS A 80 -4.18 -6.53 -9.27
C CYS A 80 -3.26 -7.66 -8.78
N GLU A 81 -2.06 -7.81 -9.35
CA GLU A 81 -1.09 -8.83 -8.89
C GLU A 81 -0.66 -8.59 -7.44
N TYR A 82 -0.35 -7.34 -7.09
CA TYR A 82 0.00 -7.00 -5.70
C TYR A 82 -1.19 -7.20 -4.77
N PHE A 83 -2.39 -6.79 -5.18
CA PHE A 83 -3.59 -6.97 -4.37
C PHE A 83 -3.90 -8.45 -4.14
N GLN A 84 -3.78 -9.29 -5.18
CA GLN A 84 -3.96 -10.73 -5.03
C GLN A 84 -2.94 -11.34 -4.05
N THR A 85 -1.68 -10.87 -4.13
CA THR A 85 -0.62 -11.29 -3.21
C THR A 85 -0.94 -10.86 -1.78
N TYR A 86 -1.46 -9.66 -1.61
CA TYR A 86 -1.92 -9.14 -0.32
C TYR A 86 -3.08 -9.98 0.25
N LEU A 87 -4.12 -10.27 -0.54
CA LEU A 87 -5.26 -11.11 -0.13
C LEU A 87 -4.80 -12.48 0.36
N LYS A 88 -3.88 -13.12 -0.38
CA LYS A 88 -3.26 -14.40 0.02
C LYS A 88 -2.53 -14.31 1.36
N LYS A 89 -1.73 -13.25 1.58
CA LYS A 89 -1.05 -13.00 2.87
C LYS A 89 -2.03 -12.79 4.03
N GLN A 90 -3.22 -12.25 3.73
CA GLN A 90 -4.29 -12.06 4.71
C GLN A 90 -5.19 -13.28 4.89
N ASN A 91 -4.88 -14.43 4.27
CA ASN A 91 -5.73 -15.62 4.21
C ASN A 91 -7.16 -15.30 3.76
N CYS A 92 -7.28 -14.47 2.71
CA CYS A 92 -8.55 -14.11 2.10
C CYS A 92 -8.63 -14.74 0.71
N ASP A 93 -9.69 -15.53 0.47
CA ASP A 93 -9.90 -16.28 -0.77
C ASP A 93 -10.52 -15.45 -1.90
N ALA A 94 -10.68 -14.14 -1.70
CA ALA A 94 -11.17 -13.23 -2.74
C ALA A 94 -10.20 -13.16 -3.93
N ASP A 95 -10.77 -12.96 -5.13
CA ASP A 95 -9.99 -12.67 -6.34
C ASP A 95 -9.92 -11.16 -6.56
N ALA A 96 -8.70 -10.64 -6.72
CA ALA A 96 -8.42 -9.23 -6.96
C ALA A 96 -9.06 -8.68 -8.25
N LYS A 97 -9.47 -9.55 -9.17
CA LYS A 97 -10.14 -9.19 -10.43
C LYS A 97 -11.63 -9.52 -10.42
N GLU A 98 -12.16 -10.08 -9.34
CA GLU A 98 -13.57 -10.40 -9.23
C GLU A 98 -14.40 -9.12 -9.28
N LYS A 99 -15.29 -9.03 -10.28
CA LYS A 99 -16.30 -7.98 -10.33
C LYS A 99 -17.41 -8.36 -9.36
N ASN A 100 -17.50 -7.67 -8.23
CA ASN A 100 -18.73 -7.65 -7.46
C ASN A 100 -19.84 -7.10 -8.37
N THR A 101 -20.71 -7.99 -8.83
CA THR A 101 -21.86 -7.71 -9.69
C THR A 101 -23.09 -7.56 -8.83
#